data_AF-A0A3B8V9E0-F1
#
_entry.id   AF-A0A3B8V9E0-F1
#
_cell.length_a   1.000
_cell.length_b   1.000
_cell.length_c   1.000
_cell.angle_alpha   90.00
_cell.angle_beta   90.00
_cell.angle_gamma   90.00
#
_symmetry.space_group_name_H-M   'P 1'
#
loop_
_entity.id
_entity.type
_entity.pdbx_description
1 polymer ?
#
loop_
_entity_poly.entity_id
_entity_poly.type
_entity_poly.pdbx_seq_one_letter_code
_entity_poly.pdbx_strand_id
1 'polypeptide(L)' 'MLISTKGRYAVRVMLALAAHDKEEYVTLNEIAAEQGISEKYLESIVAVLAKAGLVEGVRGKGGGYR' A
#
# COMPACT_ATOMS: atom_id res chain seq x y z
N MET A 1 18.84 -15.83 2.29
CA MET A 1 18.67 -14.56 1.55
C MET A 1 18.10 -13.52 2.51
N LEU A 2 18.71 -12.34 2.64
CA LEU A 2 18.16 -11.25 3.45
C LEU A 2 17.25 -10.38 2.59
N ILE A 3 15.97 -10.30 2.94
CA ILE A 3 15.02 -9.34 2.36
C ILE A 3 14.95 -8.14 3.29
N SER A 4 15.10 -6.93 2.73
CA SER A 4 14.99 -5.71 3.51
C SER A 4 13.60 -5.59 4.14
N THR A 5 13.52 -4.93 5.29
CA THR A 5 12.25 -4.63 5.96
C THR A 5 11.28 -3.94 5.00
N LYS A 6 11.79 -2.96 4.23
CA LYS A 6 10.99 -2.24 3.22
C LYS A 6 10.45 -3.17 2.13
N GLY A 7 11.26 -4.10 1.61
CA GLY A 7 10.82 -5.08 0.61
C GLY A 7 9.75 -6.02 1.16
N ARG A 8 9.92 -6.51 2.39
CA ARG A 8 8.92 -7.36 3.05
C ARG A 8 7.57 -6.65 3.21
N TYR A 9 7.60 -5.39 3.66
CA TYR A 9 6.38 -4.60 3.83
C TYR A 9 5.76 -4.18 2.49
N ALA A 10 6.55 -3.95 1.44
CA ALA A 10 6.02 -3.72 0.09
C ALA A 10 5.17 -4.90 -0.39
N VAL A 11 5.67 -6.13 -0.20
CA VAL A 11 4.90 -7.34 -0.56
C VAL A 11 3.62 -7.46 0.26
N ARG A 12 3.64 -7.12 1.55
CA ARG A 12 2.44 -7.10 2.40
C ARG A 12 1.39 -6.10 1.92
N VAL A 13 1.81 -4.89 1.55
CA VAL A 13 0.90 -3.88 0.99
C VAL A 13 0.27 -4.36 -0.30
N MET A 14 1.07 -4.91 -1.23
CA MET A 14 0.55 -5.47 -2.48
C MET A 14 -0.47 -6.59 -2.23
N LEU A 15 -0.24 -7.44 -1.22
CA LEU A 15 -1.17 -8.49 -0.84
C LEU A 15 -2.47 -7.94 -0.23
N ALA A 16 -2.36 -6.92 0.63
CA ALA A 16 -3.52 -6.25 1.23
C ALA A 16 -4.40 -5.61 0.15
N LEU A 17 -3.79 -4.90 -0.80
CA LEU A 17 -4.51 -4.32 -1.95
C LEU A 17 -5.16 -5.40 -2.82
N ALA A 18 -4.45 -6.50 -3.10
CA ALA A 18 -4.97 -7.61 -3.90
C ALA A 18 -6.10 -8.41 -3.21
N ALA A 19 -6.25 -8.28 -1.89
CA ALA A 19 -7.32 -8.92 -1.14
C ALA A 19 -8.64 -8.14 -1.19
N HIS A 20 -8.60 -6.87 -1.62
CA HIS A 20 -9.79 -6.03 -1.83
C HIS A 20 -10.24 -6.08 -3.29
N ASP A 21 -11.46 -5.60 -3.56
CA ASP A 21 -11.98 -5.54 -4.91
C ASP A 21 -11.15 -4.57 -5.78
N LYS A 22 -10.86 -4.97 -7.02
CA LYS A 22 -10.02 -4.17 -7.94
C LYS A 22 -10.59 -2.80 -8.31
N GLU A 23 -11.88 -2.58 -8.08
CA GLU A 23 -12.55 -1.31 -8.35
C GLU A 23 -12.58 -0.39 -7.13
N GLU A 24 -12.20 -0.89 -5.96
CA GLU A 24 -12.20 -0.16 -4.71
C GLU A 24 -10.82 0.45 -4.43
N TYR A 25 -10.82 1.68 -3.93
CA TYR A 25 -9.61 2.31 -3.40
C TYR A 25 -9.52 2.02 -1.91
N VAL A 26 -8.39 1.47 -1.48
CA VAL A 26 -8.10 1.22 -0.06
C VAL A 26 -7.21 2.34 0.47
N THR A 27 -7.59 2.95 1.60
CA THR A 27 -6.79 4.02 2.19
C THR A 27 -5.53 3.46 2.88
N LEU A 28 -4.47 4.27 2.99
CA LEU A 28 -3.30 3.86 3.75
C LEU A 28 -3.59 3.69 5.24
N ASN A 29 -4.58 4.41 5.76
CA ASN A 29 -5.01 4.27 7.14
C ASN A 29 -5.60 2.88 7.42
N GLU A 30 -6.42 2.36 6.51
CA GLU A 30 -6.98 1.00 6.60
C GLU A 30 -5.86 -0.05 6.56
N ILE A 31 -4.95 0.05 5.58
CA ILE A 31 -3.82 -0.88 5.46
C ILE A 31 -2.89 -0.79 6.69
N ALA A 32 -2.67 0.42 7.22
CA ALA A 32 -1.88 0.65 8.43
C ALA A 32 -2.49 -0.04 9.65
N ALA A 33 -3.81 0.10 9.83
CA ALA A 33 -4.55 -0.53 10.91
C ALA A 33 -4.54 -2.07 10.81
N GLU A 34 -4.79 -2.61 9.62
CA GLU A 34 -4.84 -4.05 9.38
C GLU A 34 -3.46 -4.72 9.59
N GLN A 35 -2.39 -4.08 9.11
CA GLN A 35 -1.05 -4.66 9.11
C GLN A 35 -0.22 -4.29 10.35
N GLY A 36 -0.70 -3.36 11.19
CA GLY A 36 0.02 -2.85 12.35
C GLY A 36 1.28 -2.07 11.98
N ILE A 37 1.21 -1.25 10.93
CA ILE A 37 2.34 -0.48 10.37
C ILE A 37 1.97 0.99 10.39
N SER A 38 2.94 1.90 10.62
CA SER A 38 2.64 3.32 10.56
C SER A 38 2.31 3.78 9.14
N GLU A 39 1.29 4.62 9.02
CA GLU A 39 0.85 5.21 7.75
C GLU A 39 1.99 5.93 7.02
N LYS A 40 2.78 6.73 7.74
CA LYS A 40 3.98 7.41 7.22
C LYS A 40 5.01 6.43 6.60
N TYR A 41 5.14 5.22 7.15
CA TYR A 41 6.05 4.24 6.57
C TYR A 41 5.46 3.63 5.29
N LEU A 42 4.15 3.37 5.28
CA LEU A 42 3.43 2.91 4.09
C LEU A 42 3.49 3.93 2.96
N GLU A 43 3.36 5.23 3.22
CA GLU A 43 3.55 6.30 2.23
C GLU A 43 4.87 6.14 1.47
N SER A 44 5.96 5.85 2.18
CA SER A 44 7.28 5.66 1.58
C SER A 44 7.39 4.41 0.71
N ILE A 45 6.52 3.42 0.93
CA ILE A 45 6.45 2.16 0.21
C ILE A 45 5.58 2.35 -1.03
N VAL A 46 4.35 2.84 -0.87
CA VAL A 46 3.42 3.05 -1.99
C VAL A 46 3.93 4.10 -2.98
N ALA A 47 4.69 5.10 -2.53
CA ALA A 47 5.36 6.03 -3.44
C ALA A 47 6.32 5.33 -4.41
N VAL A 48 7.02 4.29 -3.95
CA VAL A 48 7.93 3.50 -4.80
C VAL A 48 7.13 2.59 -5.73
N LEU A 49 6.09 1.92 -5.21
CA LEU A 49 5.24 1.03 -6.00
C LEU A 49 4.48 1.81 -7.10
N ALA A 50 3.90 2.96 -6.77
CA ALA A 50 3.18 3.81 -7.70
C ALA A 50 4.09 4.37 -8.79
N LYS A 51 5.32 4.80 -8.42
CA LYS A 51 6.33 5.23 -9.40
C LYS A 51 6.73 4.10 -10.36
N ALA A 52 6.67 2.85 -9.90
CA ALA A 52 6.93 1.67 -10.72
C ALA A 52 5.70 1.19 -11.51
N GLY A 53 4.54 1.84 -11.37
CA GLY A 53 3.29 1.43 -12.02
C GLY A 53 2.68 0.13 -11.45
N LEU A 54 3.06 -0.25 -10.23
CA LEU A 54 2.57 -1.48 -9.59
C LEU A 54 1.27 -1.26 -8.81
N VAL A 55 0.97 -0.03 -8.44
CA VAL A 55 -0.28 0.39 -7.80
C VAL A 55 -0.74 1.72 -8.38
N GLU A 56 -2.05 1.94 -8.37
CA GLU A 56 -2.67 3.21 -8.73
C GLU A 56 -3.03 3.98 -7.46
N GLY A 57 -2.80 5.29 -7.45
CA GLY A 57 -3.09 6.13 -6.29
C GLY A 57 -3.98 7.31 -6.67
N VAL A 58 -5.07 7.51 -5.94
CA VAL A 58 -5.97 8.65 -6.09
C VAL A 58 -6.01 9.46 -4.81
N ARG A 59 -5.92 10.78 -4.93
CA ARG A 59 -6.02 11.72 -3.80
C ARG A 59 -7.45 12.22 -3.62
N GLY A 60 -7.79 12.59 -2.39
CA GLY A 60 -9.07 13.22 -2.06
C GLY A 60 -10.04 12.27 -1.38
N LYS A 61 -11.27 12.74 -1.18
CA LYS A 61 -12.33 11.98 -0.50
C LYS A 61 -12.70 10.75 -1.33
N GLY A 62 -12.60 9.56 -0.74
CA GLY A 62 -12.81 8.28 -1.44
C GLY A 62 -11.63 7.84 -2.32
N GLY A 63 -10.48 8.53 -2.21
CA GLY A 63 -9.22 8.09 -2.80
C GLY A 63 -8.48 7.10 -1.91
N GLY A 64 -7.37 6.58 -2.42
CA GLY A 64 -6.58 5.53 -1.79
C GLY A 64 -5.65 4.89 -2.81
N TYR A 65 -5.37 3.61 -2.60
CA TYR A 65 -4.53 2.80 -3.48
C TYR A 65 -5.25 1.54 -3.91
N ARG A 66 -4.91 1.04 -5.10
CA ARG A 66 -5.30 -0.28 -5.62
C ARG A 66 -4.20 -0.88 -6.47
#